data_AF-A0A1B0TI83-F1
#
_entry.id   AF-A0A1B0TI83-F1
#
_cell.length_a   1.000
_cell.length_b   1.000
_cell.length_c   1.000
_cell.angle_alpha   90.00
_cell.angle_beta   90.00
_cell.angle_gamma   90.00
#
_symmetry.space_group_name_H-M   'P 1'
#
loop_
_entity.id
_entity.type
_entity.pdbx_description
1 polymer ?
#
loop_
_entity_poly.entity_id
_entity_poly.type
_entity_poly.pdbx_seq_one_letter_code
_entity_poly.pdbx_strand_id
1 'polypeptide(L)' 'MKQVINSKKMYHKLNPKILYYMYTYGEVVGYKNIYKEDKVIIIQFYDLTRIWILNSELKYFIKNIEK' A
#
# COMPACT_ATOMS: atom_id res chain seq x y z
N MET A 1 -35.30 -7.70 3.07
CA MET A 1 -34.08 -8.53 2.90
C MET A 1 -32.86 -7.63 3.06
N LYS A 2 -32.03 -7.83 4.10
CA LYS A 2 -30.78 -7.08 4.31
C LYS A 2 -29.68 -7.76 3.49
N GLN A 3 -29.10 -7.05 2.53
CA GLN A 3 -27.89 -7.51 1.84
C GLN A 3 -26.70 -7.36 2.80
N VAL A 4 -26.13 -8.48 3.22
CA VAL A 4 -24.88 -8.51 4.00
C VAL A 4 -23.73 -8.49 3.02
N ILE A 5 -23.13 -7.32 2.83
CA ILE A 5 -21.89 -7.16 2.07
C ILE A 5 -20.78 -7.73 2.95
N ASN A 6 -20.32 -8.95 2.62
CA ASN A 6 -19.18 -9.57 3.27
C ASN A 6 -17.91 -8.81 2.82
N SER A 7 -17.52 -7.80 3.58
CA SER A 7 -16.27 -7.07 3.36
C SER A 7 -15.11 -8.03 3.59
N LYS A 8 -14.59 -8.61 2.50
CA LYS A 8 -13.31 -9.32 2.49
C LYS A 8 -12.30 -8.47 3.25
N LYS A 9 -11.89 -8.92 4.45
CA LYS A 9 -10.82 -8.37 5.31
C LYS A 9 -10.30 -7.02 4.81
N MET A 10 -11.00 -5.95 5.17
CA MET A 10 -10.48 -4.61 4.97
C MET A 10 -9.27 -4.49 5.91
N TYR A 11 -8.05 -4.40 5.37
CA TYR A 11 -6.85 -4.22 6.17
C TYR A 11 -7.06 -2.97 7.03
N HIS A 12 -7.26 -3.17 8.33
CA HIS A 12 -8.07 -2.26 9.16
C HIS A 12 -7.48 -0.86 9.38
N LYS A 13 -6.24 -0.58 8.98
CA LYS A 13 -5.63 0.75 9.04
C LYS A 13 -4.58 0.90 7.94
N LEU A 14 -4.99 1.41 6.78
CA LEU A 14 -4.04 2.00 5.83
C LEU A 14 -3.29 3.12 6.57
N ASN A 15 -1.96 3.12 6.46
CA ASN A 15 -1.16 4.19 7.04
C ASN A 15 -1.58 5.54 6.40
N PRO A 16 -1.94 6.58 7.17
CA PRO A 16 -2.32 7.88 6.61
C PRO A 16 -1.26 8.49 5.70
N LYS A 17 0.03 8.22 5.95
CA LYS A 17 1.12 8.64 5.07
C LYS A 17 1.02 7.94 3.71
N ILE A 18 0.72 6.65 3.70
CA ILE A 18 0.52 5.91 2.45
C ILE A 18 -0.66 6.51 1.66
N LEU A 19 -1.77 6.87 2.35
CA LEU A 19 -2.91 7.53 1.70
C LEU A 19 -2.53 8.89 1.08
N TYR A 20 -1.71 9.68 1.78
CA TYR A 20 -1.25 10.98 1.30
C TYR A 20 -0.52 10.88 -0.05
N TYR A 21 0.29 9.82 -0.23
CA TYR A 21 1.03 9.58 -1.48
C TYR A 21 0.28 8.66 -2.47
N MET A 22 -1.01 8.38 -2.25
CA MET A 22 -1.75 7.41 -3.08
C MET A 22 -1.87 7.79 -4.54
N TYR A 23 -1.91 9.09 -4.82
CA TYR A 23 -2.05 9.66 -6.15
C TYR A 23 -0.77 10.32 -6.65
N THR A 24 0.35 10.07 -5.98
CA THR A 24 1.65 10.59 -6.39
C THR A 24 2.48 9.46 -6.97
N TYR A 25 3.17 9.75 -8.08
CA TYR A 25 4.14 8.83 -8.63
C TYR A 25 5.34 8.72 -7.67
N GLY A 26 5.81 7.50 -7.49
CA GLY A 26 7.01 7.18 -6.76
C GLY A 26 7.72 6.02 -7.43
N GLU A 27 9.03 5.95 -7.23
CA GLU A 27 9.89 4.92 -7.80
C GLU A 27 10.19 3.86 -6.76
N VAL A 28 10.21 2.60 -7.18
CA VAL A 28 10.67 1.50 -6.32
C VAL A 28 12.20 1.59 -6.21
N VAL A 29 12.70 1.94 -5.04
CA VAL A 29 14.14 2.12 -4.78
C VAL A 29 14.76 0.96 -4.01
N GLY A 30 13.96 0.00 -3.57
CA GLY A 30 14.47 -1.19 -2.92
C GLY A 30 13.41 -2.01 -2.20
N TYR A 31 13.89 -2.97 -1.42
CA TYR A 31 13.08 -3.90 -0.64
C TYR A 31 13.68 -4.04 0.75
N LYS A 32 12.84 -4.29 1.75
CA LYS A 32 13.27 -4.57 3.12
C LYS A 32 12.62 -5.84 3.66
N ASN A 33 13.40 -6.70 4.30
CA ASN A 33 12.85 -7.83 5.05
C ASN A 33 12.36 -7.34 6.42
N ILE A 34 11.12 -7.65 6.78
CA ILE A 34 10.54 -7.24 8.07
C ILE A 34 10.38 -8.41 9.04
N TYR A 35 10.00 -9.60 8.58
CA TYR A 35 9.86 -10.78 9.43
C TYR A 35 9.75 -12.07 8.62
N LYS A 36 10.43 -13.16 9.01
CA LYS A 36 10.31 -14.54 8.47
C LYS A 36 9.80 -14.61 7.02
N GLU A 37 10.58 -14.03 6.10
CA GLU A 37 10.35 -14.01 4.64
C GLU A 37 9.39 -12.93 4.09
N ASP A 38 8.68 -12.18 4.94
CA ASP A 38 7.91 -11.02 4.51
C ASP A 38 8.84 -9.88 4.09
N LYS A 39 8.69 -9.49 2.83
CA LYS A 39 9.36 -8.35 2.21
C LYS A 39 8.40 -7.20 2.00
N VAL A 40 8.87 -5.99 2.28
CA VAL A 40 8.19 -4.75 1.98
C VAL A 40 8.91 -4.02 0.86
N ILE A 41 8.13 -3.31 0.05
CA ILE A 41 8.66 -2.49 -1.04
C ILE A 41 8.97 -1.11 -0.48
N ILE A 42 10.09 -0.54 -0.88
CA ILE A 42 10.47 0.83 -0.56
C ILE A 42 10.18 1.69 -1.79
N ILE A 43 9.23 2.60 -1.66
CA ILE A 43 8.92 3.60 -2.69
C ILE A 43 9.51 4.94 -2.26
N GLN A 44 10.24 5.59 -3.16
CA GLN A 44 10.70 6.96 -3.00
C GLN A 44 9.83 7.89 -3.85
N PHE A 45 9.33 8.95 -3.24
CA PHE A 45 8.55 10.00 -3.90
C PHE A 45 9.42 11.19 -4.29
N TYR A 46 8.87 12.11 -5.07
CA TYR A 46 9.58 13.30 -5.57
C TYR A 46 10.15 14.20 -4.47
N ASP A 47 9.51 14.24 -3.31
CA ASP A 47 9.97 14.97 -2.13
C ASP A 47 11.10 14.25 -1.37
N LEU A 48 11.66 13.20 -1.97
CA LEU A 48 12.69 12.32 -1.39
C LEU A 48 12.20 11.52 -0.18
N THR A 49 10.90 11.59 0.15
CA THR A 49 10.30 10.77 1.20
C THR A 49 10.30 9.32 0.75
N ARG A 50 10.73 8.42 1.65
CA ARG A 50 10.72 6.97 1.43
C ARG A 50 9.69 6.32 2.34
N ILE A 51 8.83 5.49 1.77
CA ILE A 51 7.82 4.74 2.51
C ILE A 51 8.01 3.25 2.25
N TRP A 52 7.96 2.47 3.32
CA TRP A 52 7.91 1.02 3.25
C TRP A 52 6.44 0.59 3.20
N ILE A 53 6.06 -0.09 2.14
CA ILE A 53 4.69 -0.50 1.87
C ILE A 53 4.61 -2.02 1.92
N LEU A 54 3.65 -2.53 2.70
CA LEU A 54 3.37 -3.96 2.73
C LEU A 54 2.82 -4.43 1.38
N ASN A 55 3.13 -5.65 0.96
CA ASN A 55 2.55 -6.22 -0.26
C ASN A 55 1.01 -6.24 -0.26
N SER A 56 0.40 -6.35 0.92
CA SER A 56 -1.06 -6.23 1.11
C SER A 56 -1.59 -4.83 0.83
N GLU A 57 -0.85 -3.78 1.20
CA GLU A 57 -1.20 -2.38 0.95
C GLU A 57 -0.96 -2.00 -0.52
N LEU A 58 0.09 -2.55 -1.15
CA LEU A 58 0.37 -2.33 -2.57
C LEU A 58 -0.78 -2.80 -3.48
N LYS A 59 -1.43 -3.93 -3.15
CA LYS A 59 -2.60 -4.42 -3.90
C LYS A 59 -3.75 -3.42 -3.92
N TYR A 60 -3.85 -2.55 -2.92
CA TYR A 60 -4.85 -1.48 -2.89
C TYR A 60 -4.48 -0.33 -3.84
N PHE A 61 -3.19 -0.02 -4.00
CA PHE A 61 -2.72 1.02 -4.93
C PHE A 61 -3.03 0.66 -6.38
N ILE A 62 -2.59 -0.51 -6.82
CA ILE A 62 -2.69 -0.92 -8.22
C ILE A 62 -4.16 -0.98 -8.66
N LYS A 63 -5.04 -1.48 -7.77
CA LYS A 63 -6.46 -1.62 -8.07
C LYS A 63 -7.21 -0.29 -8.27
N ASN A 64 -6.68 0.82 -7.74
CA ASN A 64 -7.29 2.14 -7.90
C ASN A 64 -6.75 2.94 -9.10
N ILE A 65 -5.76 2.42 -9.82
CA ILE A 65 -5.22 3.04 -11.05
C ILE A 65 -5.98 2.57 -12.30
N GLU A 66 -6.59 1.38 -12.28
CA GLU A 66 -7.32 0.78 -13.41
C GLU A 66 -8.81 1.19 -13.51
N LYS A 67 -9.22 2.34 -12.98
CA LYS A 67 -10.62 2.79 -13.01
C LYS A 67 -10.82 4.13 -13.70
#